data_AF-J9DSR1-F1
#
_entry.id   AF-J9DSR1-F1
#
_cell.length_a   1.000
_cell.length_b   1.000
_cell.length_c   1.000
_cell.angle_alpha   90.00
_cell.angle_beta   90.00
_cell.angle_gamma   90.00
#
_symmetry.space_group_name_H-M   'P 1'
#
loop_
_entity.id
_entity.type
_entity.pdbx_description
1 polymer ?
#
loop_
_entity_poly.entity_id
_entity_poly.type
_entity_poly.pdbx_seq_one_letter_code
_entity_poly.pdbx_strand_id
1 'polypeptide(L)'
;IDASLPALWNHCWRPLLQCIARLCCDCRRQVRTQALNFLVRAFLIPEMQVMEGKQWEECFGEVLFPLLQKLLENLSPMDPIGMEETRVRVMQLISKILLNHLTPLSLLASFRSLWLRLLDYMDQYLHADRSELLSESIPESLKNMILVMDNTEMFNTIPDLYDMTVTRIGTFLPELLAEVMPGPPR
;
A
#
# COMPACT_ATOMS: atom_id res chain seq x y z
N ILE A 1 -13.50 8.15 29.30
CA ILE A 1 -13.07 7.54 28.03
C ILE A 1 -11.90 8.38 27.56
N ASP A 2 -10.69 7.80 27.50
CA ASP A 2 -9.54 8.52 26.95
C ASP A 2 -9.79 8.73 25.44
N ALA A 3 -9.97 9.99 25.05
CA ALA A 3 -10.21 10.38 23.66
C ALA A 3 -8.92 10.85 22.97
N SER A 4 -7.76 10.57 23.56
CA SER A 4 -6.47 10.80 22.92
C SER A 4 -6.37 10.04 21.60
N LEU A 5 -5.65 10.60 20.63
CA LEU A 5 -5.45 9.98 19.33
C LEU A 5 -4.85 8.56 19.43
N PRO A 6 -3.85 8.30 20.29
CA PRO A 6 -3.37 6.93 20.53
C PRO A 6 -4.44 5.99 21.10
N ALA A 7 -5.30 6.46 22.01
CA ALA A 7 -6.35 5.64 22.58
C ALA A 7 -7.42 5.30 21.52
N LEU A 8 -7.84 6.28 20.72
CA LEU A 8 -8.79 6.08 19.62
C LEU A 8 -8.25 5.14 18.56
N TRP A 9 -6.97 5.28 18.17
CA TRP A 9 -6.32 4.36 17.25
C TRP A 9 -6.34 2.93 17.79
N ASN A 10 -5.82 2.72 19.00
CA ASN A 10 -5.62 1.39 19.56
C ASN A 10 -6.93 0.64 19.86
N HIS A 11 -7.96 1.34 20.32
CA HIS A 11 -9.19 0.72 20.83
C HIS A 11 -10.38 0.85 19.87
N CYS A 12 -10.34 1.78 18.90
CA CYS A 12 -11.46 1.99 17.98
C CYS A 12 -11.04 1.74 16.53
N TRP A 13 -10.13 2.54 15.98
CA TRP A 13 -9.84 2.52 14.54
C TRP A 13 -9.12 1.25 14.11
N ARG A 14 -8.03 0.88 14.78
CA ARG A 14 -7.26 -0.32 14.44
C ARG A 14 -8.13 -1.59 14.41
N PRO A 15 -8.84 -1.97 15.49
CA PRO A 15 -9.65 -3.19 15.46
C PRO A 15 -10.77 -3.13 14.41
N LEU A 16 -11.37 -1.96 14.19
CA LEU A 16 -12.39 -1.77 13.15
C LEU A 16 -11.81 -2.02 11.75
N LEU A 17 -10.67 -1.39 11.43
CA LEU A 17 -10.01 -1.54 10.14
C LEU A 17 -9.54 -2.98 9.90
N GLN A 18 -9.03 -3.66 10.93
CA GLN A 18 -8.68 -5.08 10.84
C GLN A 18 -9.90 -5.96 10.54
N CYS A 19 -11.05 -5.68 11.17
CA CYS A 19 -12.29 -6.40 10.87
C CYS A 19 -12.73 -6.18 9.42
N ILE A 20 -12.72 -4.94 8.94
CA ILE A 20 -13.09 -4.62 7.56
C ILE A 20 -12.10 -5.25 6.56
N ALA A 21 -10.79 -5.20 6.86
CA ALA A 21 -9.75 -5.82 6.05
C ALA A 21 -9.97 -7.34 5.93
N ARG A 22 -10.31 -8.04 7.04
CA ARG A 22 -10.67 -9.47 6.97
C ARG A 22 -11.85 -9.75 6.04
N LEU A 23 -12.85 -8.88 6.01
CA LEU A 23 -14.00 -9.02 5.11
C LEU A 23 -13.65 -8.76 3.64
N CYS A 24 -12.58 -8.02 3.36
CA CYS A 24 -12.04 -7.88 2.00
C CYS A 24 -11.49 -9.22 1.45
N CYS A 25 -11.29 -10.23 2.30
CA CYS A 25 -10.83 -11.57 1.95
C CYS A 25 -11.97 -12.63 1.91
N ASP A 26 -13.24 -12.22 1.99
CA ASP A 26 -14.39 -13.15 1.97
C ASP A 26 -14.51 -13.87 0.61
N CYS A 27 -14.99 -15.13 0.62
CA CYS A 27 -15.16 -15.88 -0.62
C CYS A 27 -16.21 -15.26 -1.57
N ARG A 28 -17.18 -14.50 -1.04
CA ARG A 28 -18.25 -13.86 -1.80
C ARG A 28 -17.83 -12.47 -2.32
N ARG A 29 -17.88 -12.29 -3.64
CA ARG A 29 -17.53 -11.03 -4.32
C ARG A 29 -18.23 -9.81 -3.74
N GLN A 30 -19.54 -9.91 -3.49
CA GLN A 30 -20.32 -8.80 -2.96
C GLN A 30 -19.82 -8.34 -1.57
N VAL A 31 -19.44 -9.28 -0.71
CA VAL A 31 -18.91 -8.96 0.62
C VAL A 31 -17.56 -8.26 0.49
N ARG A 32 -16.64 -8.79 -0.33
CA ARG A 32 -15.35 -8.14 -0.59
C ARG A 32 -15.50 -6.73 -1.13
N THR A 33 -16.36 -6.55 -2.14
CA THR A 33 -16.61 -5.24 -2.77
C THR A 33 -17.15 -4.23 -1.76
N GLN A 34 -18.13 -4.61 -0.93
CA GLN A 34 -18.68 -3.71 0.09
C GLN A 34 -17.67 -3.43 1.20
N ALA A 35 -16.96 -4.45 1.68
CA ALA A 35 -15.91 -4.29 2.68
C ALA A 35 -14.83 -3.31 2.20
N LEU A 36 -14.37 -3.45 0.96
CA LEU A 36 -13.40 -2.54 0.38
C LEU A 36 -13.93 -1.11 0.25
N ASN A 37 -15.19 -0.94 -0.14
CA ASN A 37 -15.82 0.39 -0.17
C ASN A 37 -15.88 1.03 1.22
N PHE A 38 -16.18 0.25 2.26
CA PHE A 38 -16.13 0.74 3.64
C PHE A 38 -14.71 1.07 4.09
N LEU A 39 -13.73 0.25 3.71
CA LEU A 39 -12.33 0.49 4.05
C LEU A 39 -11.82 1.80 3.43
N VAL A 40 -12.09 2.02 2.14
CA VAL A 40 -11.76 3.27 1.45
C VAL A 40 -12.40 4.47 2.16
N ARG A 41 -13.69 4.37 2.51
CA ARG A 41 -14.39 5.45 3.22
C ARG A 41 -13.83 5.70 4.61
N ALA A 42 -13.44 4.65 5.34
CA ALA A 42 -12.86 4.76 6.66
C ALA A 42 -11.57 5.58 6.63
N PHE A 43 -10.73 5.37 5.61
CA PHE A 43 -9.50 6.17 5.45
C PHE A 43 -9.75 7.63 5.08
N LEU A 44 -10.94 7.99 4.58
CA LEU A 44 -11.30 9.38 4.27
C LEU A 44 -11.92 10.14 5.45
N ILE A 45 -12.13 9.48 6.59
CA ILE A 45 -12.72 10.10 7.78
C ILE A 45 -11.76 11.18 8.32
N PRO A 46 -12.22 12.41 8.61
CA PRO A 46 -11.34 13.50 9.06
C PRO A 46 -10.50 13.14 10.30
N GLU A 47 -11.08 12.40 11.24
CA GLU A 47 -10.42 11.93 12.47
C GLU A 47 -9.32 10.91 12.18
N MET A 48 -9.38 10.20 11.05
CA MET A 48 -8.29 9.34 10.58
C MET A 48 -7.20 10.15 9.91
N GLN A 49 -7.53 11.28 9.27
CA GLN A 49 -6.57 12.13 8.57
C GLN A 49 -5.65 12.92 9.53
N VAL A 50 -6.04 13.08 10.80
CA VAL A 50 -5.20 13.72 11.84
C VAL A 50 -4.18 12.77 12.48
N MET A 51 -4.14 11.50 12.06
CA MET A 51 -3.14 10.53 12.54
C MET A 51 -1.72 10.94 12.14
N GLU A 52 -0.76 10.71 13.05
CA GLU A 52 0.64 11.01 12.82
C GLU A 52 1.35 9.86 12.09
N GLY A 53 2.61 10.08 11.71
CA GLY A 53 3.41 9.09 10.98
C GLY A 53 3.40 7.71 11.64
N LYS A 54 3.53 7.65 12.97
CA LYS A 54 3.57 6.38 13.72
C LYS A 54 2.27 5.59 13.60
N GLN A 55 1.09 6.21 13.71
CA GLN A 55 -0.17 5.48 13.56
C GLN A 55 -0.40 5.04 12.12
N TRP A 56 0.06 5.83 11.13
CA TRP A 56 0.05 5.37 9.73
C TRP A 56 0.98 4.18 9.51
N GLU A 57 2.19 4.20 10.07
CA GLU A 57 3.10 3.05 10.05
C GLU A 57 2.45 1.81 10.67
N GLU A 58 1.84 1.94 11.85
CA GLU A 58 1.08 0.86 12.49
C GLU A 58 -0.09 0.39 11.61
N CYS A 59 -0.78 1.30 10.92
CA CYS A 59 -1.84 0.95 9.96
C CYS A 59 -1.29 0.10 8.80
N PHE A 60 -0.15 0.47 8.24
CA PHE A 60 0.52 -0.33 7.21
C PHE A 60 0.90 -1.71 7.77
N GLY A 61 1.57 -1.75 8.92
CA GLY A 61 2.08 -2.97 9.54
C GLY A 61 1.01 -3.95 10.01
N GLU A 62 -0.08 -3.45 10.59
CA GLU A 62 -1.07 -4.25 11.31
C GLU A 62 -2.42 -4.40 10.58
N VAL A 63 -2.64 -3.66 9.49
CA VAL A 63 -3.88 -3.73 8.70
C VAL A 63 -3.59 -4.00 7.22
N LEU A 64 -2.84 -3.12 6.56
CA LEU A 64 -2.71 -3.13 5.10
C LEU A 64 -1.80 -4.25 4.58
N PHE A 65 -0.64 -4.47 5.20
CA PHE A 65 0.24 -5.58 4.82
C PHE A 65 -0.36 -6.95 5.13
N PRO A 66 -1.00 -7.19 6.30
CA PRO A 66 -1.75 -8.43 6.53
C PRO A 66 -2.86 -8.66 5.51
N LEU A 67 -3.56 -7.60 5.08
CA LEU A 67 -4.56 -7.68 4.01
C LEU A 67 -3.94 -8.13 2.67
N LEU A 68 -2.83 -7.51 2.27
CA LEU A 68 -2.10 -7.90 1.05
C LEU A 68 -1.65 -9.36 1.12
N GLN A 69 -1.03 -9.74 2.24
CA GLN A 69 -0.57 -11.12 2.46
C GLN A 69 -1.73 -12.11 2.31
N LYS A 70 -2.89 -11.81 2.90
CA LYS A 70 -4.03 -12.72 2.87
C LYS A 70 -4.63 -12.86 1.47
N LEU A 71 -4.67 -11.77 0.71
CA LEU A 71 -5.22 -11.76 -0.66
C LEU A 71 -4.35 -12.49 -1.69
N LEU A 72 -3.08 -12.74 -1.39
CA LEU A 72 -2.21 -13.62 -2.20
C LEU A 72 -2.61 -15.11 -2.09
N GLU A 73 -3.36 -15.49 -1.06
CA GLU A 73 -3.87 -16.85 -0.94
C GLU A 73 -5.03 -17.12 -1.94
N ASN A 74 -5.29 -18.39 -2.24
CA ASN A 74 -6.40 -18.81 -3.09
C ASN A 74 -7.73 -18.84 -2.30
N LEU A 75 -8.27 -17.65 -2.00
CA LEU A 75 -9.44 -17.47 -1.12
C LEU A 75 -10.79 -17.74 -1.79
N SER A 76 -10.90 -17.52 -3.11
CA SER A 76 -12.13 -17.73 -3.86
C SER A 76 -11.82 -18.35 -5.23
N PRO A 77 -11.54 -19.66 -5.27
CA PRO A 77 -11.17 -20.36 -6.52
C PRO A 77 -12.30 -20.33 -7.57
N MET A 78 -13.54 -20.05 -7.15
CA MET A 78 -14.71 -19.96 -8.02
C MET A 78 -14.91 -18.57 -8.64
N ASP A 79 -14.16 -17.55 -8.20
CA ASP A 79 -14.24 -16.17 -8.70
C ASP A 79 -12.83 -15.54 -8.83
N PRO A 80 -11.96 -16.09 -9.68
CA PRO A 80 -10.59 -15.60 -9.86
C PRO A 80 -10.57 -14.16 -10.39
N ILE A 81 -11.43 -13.83 -11.35
CA ILE A 81 -11.51 -12.49 -11.96
C ILE A 81 -11.96 -11.46 -10.91
N GLY A 82 -13.01 -11.74 -10.13
CA GLY A 82 -13.44 -10.84 -9.06
C GLY A 82 -12.42 -10.74 -7.92
N MET A 83 -11.55 -11.75 -7.74
CA MET A 83 -10.44 -11.66 -6.80
C MET A 83 -9.31 -10.77 -7.33
N GLU A 84 -8.97 -10.89 -8.61
CA GLU A 84 -8.02 -10.02 -9.31
C GLU A 84 -8.43 -8.54 -9.22
N GLU A 85 -9.69 -8.22 -9.51
CA GLU A 85 -10.23 -6.86 -9.31
C GLU A 85 -10.08 -6.37 -7.87
N THR A 86 -10.32 -7.26 -6.89
CA THR A 86 -10.17 -6.92 -5.46
C THR A 86 -8.70 -6.59 -5.14
N ARG A 87 -7.76 -7.40 -5.65
CA ARG A 87 -6.32 -7.23 -5.49
C ARG A 87 -5.84 -5.89 -6.07
N VAL A 88 -6.25 -5.58 -7.31
CA VAL A 88 -5.93 -4.29 -7.96
C VAL A 88 -6.43 -3.12 -7.13
N ARG A 89 -7.70 -3.14 -6.71
CA ARG A 89 -8.29 -2.03 -5.94
C ARG A 89 -7.63 -1.85 -4.57
N VAL A 90 -7.23 -2.94 -3.90
CA VAL A 90 -6.48 -2.87 -2.63
C VAL A 90 -5.08 -2.29 -2.86
N MET A 91 -4.39 -2.70 -3.92
CA MET A 91 -3.07 -2.16 -4.26
C MET A 91 -3.13 -0.65 -4.53
N GLN A 92 -4.11 -0.21 -5.32
CA GLN A 92 -4.36 1.20 -5.60
C GLN A 92 -4.71 2.00 -4.34
N LEU A 93 -5.52 1.42 -3.44
CA LEU A 93 -5.83 2.03 -2.15
C LEU A 93 -4.57 2.25 -1.32
N ILE A 94 -3.70 1.24 -1.21
CA ILE A 94 -2.47 1.31 -0.42
C ILE A 94 -1.49 2.34 -1.00
N SER A 95 -1.32 2.35 -2.32
CA SER A 95 -0.53 3.38 -3.02
C SER A 95 -1.05 4.78 -2.73
N LYS A 96 -2.38 4.97 -2.79
CA LYS A 96 -3.01 6.26 -2.45
C LYS A 96 -2.81 6.66 -0.99
N ILE A 97 -2.93 5.73 -0.04
CA ILE A 97 -2.71 6.01 1.38
C ILE A 97 -1.25 6.40 1.62
N LEU A 98 -0.30 5.68 1.01
CA LEU A 98 1.12 6.01 1.10
C LEU A 98 1.37 7.44 0.62
N LEU A 99 0.85 7.80 -0.56
CA LEU A 99 1.07 9.11 -1.15
C LEU A 99 0.41 10.24 -0.34
N ASN A 100 -0.83 10.03 0.12
CA ASN A 100 -1.54 11.02 0.93
C ASN A 100 -0.84 11.30 2.26
N HIS A 101 -0.14 10.31 2.81
CA HIS A 101 0.56 10.40 4.09
C HIS A 101 2.08 10.27 3.94
N LEU A 102 2.60 10.59 2.75
CA LEU A 102 4.01 10.41 2.43
C LEU A 102 4.88 11.26 3.35
N THR A 103 4.56 12.54 3.52
CA THR A 103 5.32 13.45 4.38
C THR A 103 5.46 12.95 5.81
N PRO A 104 4.38 12.67 6.58
CA PRO A 104 4.54 12.18 7.95
C PRO A 104 5.20 10.79 8.03
N LEU A 105 5.00 9.92 7.04
CA LEU A 105 5.66 8.60 6.99
C LEU A 105 7.16 8.73 6.72
N SER A 106 7.56 9.62 5.81
CA SER A 106 8.94 9.83 5.36
C SER A 106 9.88 10.31 6.47
N LEU A 107 9.32 10.98 7.48
CA LEU A 107 10.05 11.46 8.66
C LEU A 107 10.41 10.34 9.65
N LEU A 108 9.83 9.14 9.49
CA LEU A 108 10.12 8.00 10.35
C LEU A 108 11.44 7.34 9.93
N ALA A 109 12.25 6.95 10.91
CA ALA A 109 13.50 6.21 10.66
C ALA A 109 13.27 4.86 9.95
N SER A 110 12.07 4.28 10.11
CA SER A 110 11.61 3.02 9.55
C SER A 110 10.99 3.14 8.15
N PHE A 111 10.83 4.35 7.61
CA PHE A 111 10.18 4.57 6.31
C PHE A 111 10.79 3.71 5.20
N ARG A 112 12.12 3.58 5.19
CA ARG A 112 12.87 2.75 4.22
C ARG A 112 12.42 1.29 4.26
N SER A 113 12.23 0.74 5.45
CA SER A 113 11.75 -0.64 5.63
C SER A 113 10.29 -0.80 5.20
N LEU A 114 9.44 0.20 5.49
CA LEU A 114 8.04 0.21 5.03
C LEU A 114 7.97 0.25 3.50
N TRP A 115 8.77 1.10 2.87
CA TRP A 115 8.84 1.24 1.41
C TRP A 115 9.30 -0.06 0.73
N LEU A 116 10.42 -0.65 1.16
CA LEU A 116 10.90 -1.93 0.63
C LEU A 116 9.85 -3.04 0.78
N ARG A 117 9.20 -3.12 1.94
CA ARG A 117 8.16 -4.11 2.18
C ARG A 117 6.97 -3.92 1.24
N LEU A 118 6.60 -2.69 0.91
CA LEU A 118 5.57 -2.42 -0.10
C LEU A 118 6.03 -2.86 -1.50
N LEU A 119 7.27 -2.57 -1.89
CA LEU A 119 7.85 -3.06 -3.15
C LEU A 119 7.83 -4.59 -3.21
N ASP A 120 8.14 -5.28 -2.10
CA ASP A 120 8.07 -6.74 -2.02
C ASP A 120 6.67 -7.30 -2.26
N TYR A 121 5.63 -6.63 -1.76
CA TYR A 121 4.27 -7.01 -2.07
C TYR A 121 3.90 -6.72 -3.53
N MET A 122 4.32 -5.58 -4.07
CA MET A 122 4.06 -5.26 -5.49
C MET A 122 4.70 -6.28 -6.43
N ASP A 123 5.93 -6.71 -6.14
CA ASP A 123 6.61 -7.77 -6.88
C ASP A 123 5.87 -9.12 -6.78
N GLN A 124 5.46 -9.51 -5.56
CA GLN A 124 4.67 -10.74 -5.37
C GLN A 124 3.35 -10.71 -6.15
N TYR A 125 2.67 -9.57 -6.18
CA TYR A 125 1.41 -9.42 -6.92
C TYR A 125 1.62 -9.38 -8.44
N LEU A 126 2.74 -8.84 -8.93
CA LEU A 126 3.09 -8.85 -10.35
C LEU A 126 3.26 -10.28 -10.86
N HIS A 127 3.83 -11.15 -10.01
CA HIS A 127 4.03 -12.56 -10.31
C HIS A 127 2.83 -13.46 -9.93
N ALA A 128 1.79 -12.90 -9.32
CA ALA A 128 0.61 -13.65 -8.93
C ALA A 128 -0.31 -13.92 -10.12
N ASP A 129 -0.65 -15.19 -10.35
CA ASP A 129 -1.75 -15.66 -11.21
C ASP A 129 -1.75 -15.21 -12.69
N ARG A 130 -0.64 -14.70 -13.23
CA ARG A 130 -0.54 -14.19 -14.63
C ARG A 130 -1.66 -13.21 -14.98
N SER A 131 -2.03 -12.36 -14.02
CA SER A 131 -3.15 -11.44 -14.16
C SER A 131 -2.75 -10.22 -14.98
N GLU A 132 -3.38 -10.01 -16.13
CA GLU A 132 -3.12 -8.87 -17.00
C GLU A 132 -3.41 -7.55 -16.26
N LEU A 133 -4.47 -7.48 -15.44
CA LEU A 133 -4.84 -6.24 -14.74
C LEU A 133 -3.80 -5.81 -13.71
N LEU A 134 -3.23 -6.77 -12.95
CA LEU A 134 -2.13 -6.48 -12.02
C LEU A 134 -0.85 -6.10 -12.78
N SER A 135 -0.58 -6.76 -13.91
CA SER A 135 0.62 -6.48 -14.72
C SER A 135 0.65 -5.06 -15.29
N GLU A 136 -0.53 -4.46 -15.52
CA GLU A 136 -0.65 -3.06 -15.92
C GLU A 136 -0.74 -2.11 -14.71
N SER A 137 -1.57 -2.44 -13.71
CA SER A 137 -1.87 -1.53 -12.62
C SER A 137 -0.71 -1.34 -11.63
N ILE A 138 0.16 -2.34 -11.45
CA ILE A 138 1.28 -2.26 -10.51
C ILE A 138 2.37 -1.32 -11.02
N PRO A 139 2.89 -1.47 -12.25
CA PRO A 139 3.86 -0.53 -12.81
C PRO A 139 3.34 0.91 -12.81
N GLU A 140 2.07 1.11 -13.16
CA GLU A 140 1.46 2.44 -13.17
C GLU A 140 1.36 3.04 -11.76
N SER A 141 1.01 2.24 -10.75
CA SER A 141 1.00 2.70 -9.36
C SER A 141 2.41 3.04 -8.86
N LEU A 142 3.40 2.19 -9.19
CA LEU A 142 4.82 2.41 -8.87
C LEU A 142 5.38 3.66 -9.51
N LYS A 143 5.12 3.86 -10.80
CA LYS A 143 5.48 5.06 -11.55
C LYS A 143 5.00 6.32 -10.83
N ASN A 144 3.72 6.36 -10.50
CA ASN A 144 3.13 7.52 -9.81
C ASN A 144 3.76 7.75 -8.43
N MET A 145 4.00 6.70 -7.64
CA MET A 145 4.65 6.84 -6.34
C MET A 145 6.09 7.37 -6.47
N ILE A 146 6.88 6.82 -7.39
CA ILE A 146 8.26 7.23 -7.62
C ILE A 146 8.32 8.69 -8.08
N LEU A 147 7.50 9.08 -9.05
CA LEU A 147 7.47 10.45 -9.54
C LEU A 147 7.09 11.44 -8.43
N VAL A 148 6.14 11.08 -7.56
CA VAL A 148 5.80 11.93 -6.40
C VAL A 148 6.94 12.00 -5.40
N MET A 149 7.61 10.88 -5.09
CA MET A 149 8.77 10.85 -4.19
C MET A 149 9.94 11.67 -4.73
N ASP A 150 10.16 11.67 -6.04
CA ASP A 150 11.17 12.49 -6.70
C ASP A 150 10.82 13.98 -6.67
N ASN A 151 9.58 14.34 -7.05
CA ASN A 151 9.08 15.71 -7.02
C ASN A 151 9.03 16.32 -5.60
N THR A 152 9.00 15.48 -4.57
CA THR A 152 9.04 15.91 -3.16
C THR A 152 10.44 15.83 -2.55
N GLU A 153 11.47 15.61 -3.37
CA GLU A 153 12.89 15.53 -2.98
C GLU A 153 13.19 14.46 -1.92
N MET A 154 12.32 13.44 -1.79
CA MET A 154 12.48 12.38 -0.80
C MET A 154 13.72 11.53 -1.09
N PHE A 155 14.02 11.30 -2.37
CA PHE A 155 15.22 10.56 -2.78
C PHE A 155 16.53 11.29 -2.44
N ASN A 156 16.50 12.62 -2.38
CA ASN A 156 17.64 13.45 -1.96
C ASN A 156 17.73 13.56 -0.44
N THR A 157 16.58 13.63 0.24
CA THR A 157 16.49 13.88 1.68
C THR A 157 16.73 12.62 2.52
N ILE A 158 16.33 11.46 2.01
CA ILE A 158 16.37 10.20 2.75
C ILE A 158 17.56 9.36 2.26
N PRO A 159 18.60 9.16 3.10
CA PRO A 159 19.77 8.40 2.70
C PRO A 159 19.43 7.00 2.23
N ASP A 160 20.13 6.55 1.17
CA ASP A 160 20.02 5.22 0.56
C ASP A 160 18.66 4.89 -0.08
N LEU A 161 17.64 5.76 0.05
CA LEU A 161 16.30 5.49 -0.47
C LEU A 161 16.28 5.34 -1.99
N TYR A 162 17.02 6.20 -2.68
CA TYR A 162 17.17 6.12 -4.13
C TYR A 162 17.82 4.79 -4.54
N ASP A 163 19.00 4.49 -4.01
CA ASP A 163 19.78 3.29 -4.37
C ASP A 163 19.03 2.00 -4.06
N MET A 164 18.33 1.91 -2.92
CA MET A 164 17.53 0.72 -2.61
C MET A 164 16.32 0.59 -3.53
N THR A 165 15.71 1.71 -3.95
CA THR A 165 14.55 1.71 -4.84
C THR A 165 14.96 1.26 -6.23
N VAL A 166 16.05 1.82 -6.77
CA VAL A 166 16.66 1.42 -8.04
C VAL A 166 17.02 -0.06 -8.02
N THR A 167 17.74 -0.49 -6.98
CA THR A 167 18.16 -1.89 -6.82
C THR A 167 16.95 -2.81 -6.79
N ARG A 168 15.94 -2.49 -5.99
CA ARG A 168 14.77 -3.35 -5.81
C ARG A 168 13.91 -3.40 -7.07
N ILE A 169 13.58 -2.26 -7.68
CA ILE A 169 12.73 -2.20 -8.89
C ILE A 169 13.45 -2.82 -10.09
N GLY A 170 14.76 -2.64 -10.22
CA GLY A 170 15.56 -3.26 -11.28
C GLY A 170 15.47 -4.78 -11.33
N THR A 171 15.08 -5.45 -10.23
CA THR A 171 14.91 -6.91 -10.20
C THR A 171 13.61 -7.41 -10.85
N PHE A 172 12.54 -6.59 -10.90
CA PHE A 172 11.22 -7.04 -11.38
C PHE A 172 10.55 -6.12 -12.41
N LEU A 173 10.97 -4.85 -12.53
CA LEU A 173 10.47 -3.88 -13.52
C LEU A 173 11.61 -3.00 -14.08
N PRO A 174 12.60 -3.59 -14.78
CA PRO A 174 13.74 -2.84 -15.33
C PRO A 174 13.33 -1.80 -16.39
N GLU A 175 12.26 -2.05 -17.14
CA GLU A 175 11.75 -1.11 -18.15
C GLU A 175 11.17 0.15 -17.50
N LEU A 176 10.40 -0.02 -16.41
CA LEU A 176 9.89 1.10 -15.63
C LEU A 176 11.05 1.91 -15.04
N LEU A 177 12.05 1.24 -14.48
CA LEU A 177 13.23 1.90 -13.92
C LEU A 177 13.92 2.80 -14.96
N ALA A 178 14.10 2.31 -16.18
CA ALA A 178 14.69 3.10 -17.26
C ALA A 178 13.86 4.33 -17.63
N GLU A 179 12.53 4.27 -17.47
CA GLU A 179 11.63 5.39 -17.72
C GLU A 179 11.67 6.45 -16.62
N VAL A 180 11.59 6.03 -15.34
CA VAL A 180 11.40 6.97 -14.22
C VAL A 180 12.68 7.33 -13.45
N MET A 181 13.74 6.53 -13.56
CA MET A 181 14.98 6.72 -12.82
C MET A 181 16.23 6.50 -13.72
N PRO A 182 16.43 7.31 -14.78
CA PRO A 182 17.55 7.13 -15.71
C PRO A 182 18.93 7.51 -15.13
N GLY A 183 18.97 8.14 -13.95
CA GLY A 183 20.19 8.50 -13.22
C GLY A 183 19.86 9.13 -11.87
N PRO A 184 20.83 9.21 -10.93
CA PRO A 184 20.61 9.77 -9.61
C PRO A 184 20.05 11.20 -9.70
N PRO A 185 19.12 11.58 -8.82
CA PRO A 185 18.59 12.95 -8.77
C PRO A 185 19.75 13.95 -8.61
N ARG A 186 19.66 15.06 -9.36
CA ARG A 186 20.72 16.09 -9.45
C ARG A 186 20.71 17.03 -8.25
#